data_AF-A0A1B6KCY3-F1
#
_entry.id   AF-A0A1B6KCY3-F1
#
_cell.length_a   1.000
_cell.length_b   1.000
_cell.length_c   1.000
_cell.angle_alpha   90.00
_cell.angle_beta   90.00
_cell.angle_gamma   90.00
#
_symmetry.space_group_name_H-M   'P 1'
#
loop_
_entity.id
_entity.type
_entity.pdbx_description
1 polymer ?
#
loop_
_entity_poly.entity_id
_entity_poly.type
_entity_poly.pdbx_seq_one_letter_code
_entity_poly.pdbx_strand_id
1 'polypeptide(L)'
;NSNLFGVSLANILNADSETKNKIHIYLQDGIKKGIVKPLRKQSFGLQNYSQAVDHLKNNSCKEKTLVVVKAEGKRELPFTSTLGFHCEPDKTYIIVGTGDLWVELAEWLVQRGARRLFVAPGTELSPTFSRRFHRLTSHCYVRIMVTSAPLCEPSRA
;
A
#
# COMPACT_ATOMS: atom_id res chain seq x y z
N ASN A 1 6.62 0.33 -45.29
CA ASN A 1 5.74 0.20 -44.12
C ASN A 1 6.53 -0.20 -42.90
N SER A 2 6.66 0.69 -41.92
CA SER A 2 7.30 0.43 -40.63
C SER A 2 6.29 0.66 -39.51
N ASN A 3 6.15 -0.33 -38.62
CA ASN A 3 5.26 -0.24 -37.45
C ASN A 3 6.06 0.14 -36.21
N LEU A 4 5.52 1.06 -35.41
CA LEU A 4 6.09 1.48 -34.13
C LEU A 4 5.27 0.86 -32.99
N PHE A 5 5.95 0.18 -32.06
CA PHE A 5 5.31 -0.40 -30.88
C PHE A 5 5.84 0.25 -29.60
N GLY A 6 4.94 0.87 -28.83
CA GLY A 6 5.24 1.36 -27.48
C GLY A 6 5.04 0.26 -26.45
N VAL A 7 6.13 -0.21 -25.82
CA VAL A 7 6.08 -1.24 -24.79
C VAL A 7 6.36 -0.61 -23.43
N SER A 8 5.45 -0.79 -22.48
CA SER A 8 5.57 -0.31 -21.10
C SER A 8 5.33 -1.46 -20.13
N LEU A 9 6.17 -1.55 -19.09
CA LEU A 9 6.02 -2.57 -18.06
C LEU A 9 4.70 -2.41 -17.28
N ALA A 10 4.25 -1.17 -17.07
CA ALA A 10 2.98 -0.91 -16.39
C ALA A 10 1.79 -1.51 -17.16
N ASN A 11 1.82 -1.43 -18.49
CA ASN A 11 0.77 -1.99 -19.34
C ASN A 11 0.76 -3.52 -19.27
N ILE A 12 1.95 -4.15 -19.20
CA ILE A 12 2.07 -5.60 -19.06
C ILE A 12 1.56 -6.06 -17.69
N LEU A 13 1.90 -5.35 -16.61
CA LEU A 13 1.46 -5.67 -15.25
C LEU A 13 -0.06 -5.47 -15.07
N ASN A 14 -0.64 -4.50 -15.79
CA ASN A 14 -2.08 -4.22 -15.77
C ASN A 14 -2.85 -4.93 -16.90
N ALA A 15 -2.18 -5.76 -17.71
CA ALA A 15 -2.83 -6.47 -18.79
C ALA A 15 -3.87 -7.48 -18.27
N ASP A 16 -4.74 -7.89 -19.18
CA ASP A 16 -5.72 -8.94 -18.94
C ASP A 16 -5.05 -10.30 -18.64
N SER A 17 -5.84 -11.21 -18.06
CA SER A 17 -5.36 -12.53 -17.64
C SER A 17 -4.85 -13.39 -18.79
N GLU A 18 -5.40 -13.23 -20.00
CA GLU A 18 -5.01 -14.02 -21.17
C GLU A 18 -3.62 -13.60 -21.64
N THR A 19 -3.37 -12.30 -21.78
CA THR A 19 -2.06 -11.74 -22.12
C THR A 19 -1.00 -12.15 -21.09
N LYS A 20 -1.32 -12.06 -19.80
CA LYS A 20 -0.43 -12.51 -18.72
C LYS A 20 -0.11 -13.99 -18.82
N ASN A 21 -1.11 -14.83 -19.09
CA ASN A 21 -0.92 -16.27 -19.24
C ASN A 21 -0.03 -16.60 -20.45
N LYS A 22 -0.24 -15.93 -21.59
CA LYS A 22 0.64 -16.09 -22.77
C LYS A 22 2.10 -15.77 -22.43
N ILE A 23 2.36 -14.63 -21.79
CA ILE A 23 3.70 -14.22 -21.36
C ILE A 23 4.30 -15.25 -20.39
N HIS A 24 3.50 -15.77 -19.46
CA HIS A 24 3.93 -16.79 -18.52
C HIS A 24 4.35 -18.08 -19.21
N ILE A 25 3.55 -18.58 -20.16
CA ILE A 25 3.86 -19.78 -20.95
C ILE A 25 5.17 -19.59 -21.73
N TYR A 26 5.33 -18.45 -22.42
CA TYR A 26 6.57 -18.15 -23.15
C TYR A 26 7.79 -18.09 -22.23
N LEU A 27 7.64 -17.51 -21.03
CA LEU A 27 8.73 -17.44 -20.05
C LEU A 27 9.09 -18.83 -19.53
N GLN A 28 8.10 -19.66 -19.19
CA GLN A 28 8.33 -21.03 -18.73
C GLN A 28 9.03 -21.89 -19.80
N ASP A 29 8.57 -21.80 -21.05
CA ASP A 29 9.19 -22.51 -22.17
C ASP A 29 10.63 -22.04 -22.39
N GLY A 30 10.87 -20.72 -22.34
CA GLY A 30 12.20 -20.13 -22.42
C GLY A 30 13.14 -20.60 -21.30
N ILE A 31 12.63 -20.78 -20.08
CA ILE A 31 13.39 -21.34 -18.95
C ILE A 31 13.71 -22.82 -19.21
N LYS A 32 12.72 -23.63 -19.60
CA LYS A 32 12.90 -25.07 -19.88
C LYS A 32 13.91 -25.32 -21.00
N LYS A 33 13.88 -24.47 -22.04
CA LYS A 33 14.83 -24.52 -23.16
C LYS A 33 16.21 -23.95 -22.82
N GLY A 34 16.40 -23.39 -21.61
CA GLY A 34 17.66 -22.77 -21.19
C GLY A 34 18.00 -21.46 -21.91
N ILE A 35 17.03 -20.85 -22.60
CA ILE A 35 17.16 -19.53 -23.25
C ILE A 35 17.19 -18.45 -22.17
N VAL A 36 16.29 -18.55 -21.20
CA VAL A 36 16.20 -17.63 -20.07
C VAL A 36 17.18 -18.09 -18.98
N LYS A 37 18.23 -17.31 -18.76
CA LYS A 37 19.28 -17.60 -17.78
C LYS A 37 19.28 -16.54 -16.66
N PRO A 38 19.65 -16.92 -15.42
CA PRO A 38 19.83 -15.97 -14.35
C PRO A 38 20.88 -14.90 -14.71
N LEU A 39 20.57 -13.65 -14.38
CA LEU A 39 21.53 -12.56 -14.50
C LEU A 39 22.58 -12.64 -13.40
N ARG A 40 23.75 -12.03 -13.65
CA ARG A 40 24.73 -11.74 -12.59
C ARG A 40 24.05 -10.91 -11.50
N LYS A 41 24.34 -11.21 -10.25
CA LYS A 41 23.66 -10.62 -9.09
C LYS A 41 24.62 -10.32 -7.96
N GLN A 42 24.37 -9.22 -7.26
CA GLN A 42 25.02 -8.87 -6.00
C GLN A 42 23.98 -8.88 -4.88
N SER A 43 24.25 -9.64 -3.81
CA SER A 43 23.32 -9.81 -2.69
C SER A 43 23.74 -8.99 -1.47
N PHE A 44 22.79 -8.29 -0.87
CA PHE A 44 22.95 -7.53 0.36
C PHE A 44 22.00 -8.07 1.43
N GLY A 45 22.43 -8.08 2.69
CA GLY A 45 21.53 -8.34 3.82
C GLY A 45 20.60 -7.16 4.08
N LEU A 46 19.47 -7.39 4.74
CA LEU A 46 18.49 -6.35 5.07
C LEU A 46 19.12 -5.16 5.83
N GLN A 47 20.11 -5.42 6.68
CA GLN A 47 20.83 -4.40 7.44
C GLN A 47 21.66 -3.45 6.56
N ASN A 48 22.05 -3.90 5.37
CA ASN A 48 22.86 -3.14 4.42
C ASN A 48 22.00 -2.54 3.30
N TYR A 49 20.73 -2.21 3.58
CA TYR A 49 19.81 -1.64 2.60
C TYR A 49 20.37 -0.40 1.91
N SER A 50 20.98 0.53 2.65
CA SER A 50 21.58 1.75 2.08
C SER A 50 22.68 1.41 1.07
N GLN A 51 23.56 0.45 1.39
CA GLN A 51 24.61 0.00 0.48
C GLN A 51 24.03 -0.67 -0.77
N ALA A 52 22.93 -1.41 -0.63
CA ALA A 52 22.22 -2.00 -1.78
C ALA A 52 21.65 -0.91 -2.70
N VAL A 53 21.11 0.17 -2.14
CA VAL A 53 20.59 1.31 -2.92
C VAL A 53 21.72 2.03 -3.66
N ASP A 54 22.84 2.27 -2.99
CA ASP A 54 24.00 2.92 -3.62
C ASP A 54 24.61 2.02 -4.72
N HIS A 55 24.65 0.72 -4.46
CA HIS A 55 25.06 -0.25 -5.46
C HIS A 55 24.13 -0.26 -6.68
N LEU A 56 22.80 -0.23 -6.47
CA LEU A 56 21.83 -0.14 -7.55
C LEU A 56 22.06 1.11 -8.41
N LYS A 57 22.29 2.28 -7.79
CA LYS A 57 22.57 3.52 -8.51
C LYS A 57 23.84 3.43 -9.37
N ASN A 58 24.90 2.85 -8.82
CA ASN A 58 26.21 2.77 -9.49
C ASN A 58 26.28 1.64 -10.55
N ASN A 59 25.49 0.57 -10.41
CA ASN A 59 25.60 -0.66 -11.20
C ASN A 59 24.29 -1.10 -11.89
N SER A 60 23.28 -0.22 -12.01
CA SER A 60 21.90 -0.55 -12.48
C SER A 60 21.80 -1.36 -13.78
N CYS A 61 22.77 -1.24 -14.69
CA CYS A 61 22.73 -1.91 -16.00
C CYS A 61 23.68 -3.11 -16.12
N LYS A 62 24.51 -3.39 -15.12
CA LYS A 62 25.55 -4.44 -15.19
C LYS A 62 25.13 -5.72 -14.49
N GLU A 63 24.42 -5.57 -13.37
CA GLU A 63 24.01 -6.71 -12.55
C GLU A 63 22.76 -6.39 -11.72
N LYS A 64 22.08 -7.46 -11.32
CA LYS A 64 20.88 -7.37 -10.51
C LYS A 64 21.27 -7.23 -9.03
N THR A 65 20.89 -6.12 -8.41
CA THR A 65 21.04 -5.95 -6.96
C THR A 65 19.91 -6.66 -6.24
N LEU A 66 20.23 -7.53 -5.27
CA LEU A 66 19.26 -8.28 -4.47
C LEU A 66 19.40 -7.93 -2.99
N VAL A 67 18.27 -7.74 -2.31
CA VAL A 67 18.21 -7.62 -0.85
C VAL A 67 17.62 -8.90 -0.29
N VAL A 68 18.39 -9.60 0.54
CA VAL A 68 18.02 -10.88 1.15
C VAL A 68 17.25 -10.61 2.43
N VAL A 69 15.93 -10.81 2.37
CA VAL A 69 15.01 -10.65 3.51
C VAL A 69 15.00 -11.89 4.41
N LYS A 70 15.04 -13.08 3.80
CA LYS A 70 15.12 -14.37 4.48
C LYS A 70 16.14 -15.23 3.74
N ALA A 71 17.15 -15.72 4.46
CA ALA A 71 18.06 -16.71 3.91
C ALA A 71 17.34 -18.07 3.88
N GLU A 72 17.36 -18.77 2.74
CA GLU A 72 16.81 -20.12 2.62
C GLU A 72 17.40 -21.03 3.72
N GLY A 73 16.54 -21.74 4.46
CA GLY A 73 16.94 -22.69 5.49
C GLY A 73 17.32 -22.10 6.87
N LYS A 74 17.28 -20.78 7.09
CA LYS A 74 17.53 -20.18 8.42
C LYS A 74 16.25 -19.68 9.09
N ARG A 75 16.20 -19.79 10.43
CA ARG A 75 15.16 -19.16 11.26
C ARG A 75 15.21 -17.64 11.08
N GLU A 76 14.03 -17.05 11.12
CA GLU A 76 13.77 -15.66 10.79
C GLU A 76 14.69 -14.73 11.61
N LEU A 77 15.39 -13.83 10.93
CA LEU A 77 16.01 -12.70 11.61
C LEU A 77 14.87 -11.88 12.21
N PRO A 78 14.94 -11.48 13.50
CA PRO A 78 13.90 -10.66 14.10
C PRO A 78 13.82 -9.36 13.30
N PHE A 79 12.73 -9.20 12.56
CA PHE A 79 12.44 -7.97 11.85
C PHE A 79 12.20 -6.93 12.94
N THR A 80 13.17 -6.05 13.17
CA THR A 80 12.97 -4.88 14.03
C THR A 80 12.13 -3.88 13.23
N SER A 81 10.86 -4.20 13.01
CA SER A 81 9.93 -3.24 12.42
C SER A 81 9.76 -2.11 13.43
N THR A 82 9.97 -0.87 12.99
CA THR A 82 9.45 0.28 13.73
C THR A 82 7.96 0.03 13.93
N LEU A 83 7.51 0.01 15.19
CA LEU A 83 6.12 -0.28 15.54
C LEU A 83 5.23 0.86 15.02
N GLY A 84 4.82 0.78 13.76
CA GLY A 84 3.88 1.72 13.17
C GLY A 84 2.48 1.41 13.68
N PHE A 85 1.75 2.43 14.13
CA PHE A 85 0.31 2.26 14.40
C PHE A 85 -0.40 1.93 13.09
N HIS A 86 -1.05 0.77 13.04
CA HIS A 86 -1.86 0.32 11.91
C HIS A 86 -3.26 -0.01 12.40
N CYS A 87 -4.25 0.34 11.59
CA CYS A 87 -5.63 0.03 11.81
C CYS A 87 -5.96 -1.30 11.13
N GLU A 88 -6.53 -2.23 11.89
CA GLU A 88 -7.23 -3.38 11.34
C GLU A 88 -8.43 -2.91 10.50
N PRO A 89 -8.52 -3.33 9.21
CA PRO A 89 -9.59 -2.90 8.31
C PRO A 89 -10.97 -3.37 8.77
N ASP A 90 -11.01 -4.50 9.47
CA ASP A 90 -12.22 -5.12 9.99
C ASP A 90 -12.64 -4.57 11.35
N LYS A 91 -12.01 -3.51 11.88
CA LYS A 91 -12.45 -2.82 13.11
C LYS A 91 -13.13 -1.50 12.77
N THR A 92 -14.01 -1.06 13.68
CA THR A 92 -14.63 0.27 13.61
C THR A 92 -13.92 1.20 14.57
N TYR A 93 -13.49 2.36 14.07
CA TYR A 93 -12.77 3.37 14.81
C TYR A 93 -13.71 4.53 15.12
N ILE A 94 -13.79 4.91 16.39
CA ILE A 94 -14.68 5.98 16.86
C ILE A 94 -13.84 7.23 17.11
N ILE A 95 -14.22 8.34 16.48
CA ILE A 95 -13.65 9.66 16.71
C ILE A 95 -14.69 10.52 17.42
N VAL A 96 -14.34 10.99 18.61
CA VAL A 96 -15.15 11.92 19.40
C VAL A 96 -14.36 13.21 19.57
N GLY A 97 -14.93 14.34 19.15
CA GLY A 97 -14.26 15.63 19.35
C GLY A 97 -14.90 16.77 18.58
N THR A 98 -14.78 17.98 19.12
CA THR A 98 -15.32 19.21 18.55
C THR A 98 -14.37 19.88 17.56
N GLY A 99 -14.89 20.52 16.51
CA GLY A 99 -14.11 21.30 15.53
C GLY A 99 -13.82 20.55 14.22
N ASP A 100 -12.72 20.88 13.56
CA ASP A 100 -12.33 20.38 12.22
C ASP A 100 -11.13 19.41 12.23
N LEU A 101 -10.42 19.29 13.36
CA LEU A 101 -9.26 18.40 13.53
C LEU A 101 -9.58 16.91 13.29
N TRP A 102 -10.80 16.48 13.59
CA TRP A 102 -11.21 15.09 13.42
C TRP A 102 -11.14 14.63 11.96
N VAL A 103 -11.26 15.54 10.98
CA VAL A 103 -11.15 15.21 9.56
C VAL A 103 -9.72 14.77 9.24
N GLU A 104 -8.73 15.48 9.76
CA GLU A 104 -7.32 15.13 9.61
C GLU A 104 -7.00 13.80 10.29
N LEU A 105 -7.58 13.58 11.47
CA LEU A 105 -7.45 12.30 12.16
C LEU A 105 -8.11 11.16 11.36
N ALA A 106 -9.28 11.38 10.77
CA ALA A 106 -9.94 10.39 9.93
C ALA A 106 -9.08 10.05 8.69
N GLU A 107 -8.53 11.05 8.01
CA GLU A 107 -7.58 10.84 6.89
C GLU A 107 -6.37 10.03 7.33
N TRP A 108 -5.78 10.39 8.48
CA TRP A 108 -4.60 9.72 9.05
C TRP A 108 -4.88 8.25 9.43
N LEU A 109 -6.08 7.95 9.93
CA LEU A 109 -6.55 6.59 10.23
C LEU A 109 -6.83 5.78 8.96
N VAL A 110 -7.45 6.38 7.95
CA VAL A 110 -7.70 5.73 6.64
C VAL A 110 -6.39 5.31 5.97
N GLN A 111 -5.39 6.19 6.00
CA GLN A 111 -4.04 5.90 5.49
C GLN A 111 -3.37 4.72 6.20
N ARG A 112 -3.75 4.47 7.46
CA ARG A 112 -3.24 3.36 8.30
C ARG A 112 -4.08 2.09 8.22
N GLY A 113 -5.10 2.07 7.37
CA GLY A 113 -5.90 0.87 7.11
C GLY A 113 -7.32 0.91 7.66
N ALA A 114 -7.75 2.00 8.32
CA ALA A 114 -9.14 2.10 8.76
C ALA A 114 -10.08 2.10 7.56
N ARG A 115 -11.12 1.26 7.61
CA ARG A 115 -12.18 1.19 6.59
C ARG A 115 -13.55 1.53 7.15
N ARG A 116 -13.73 1.49 8.47
CA ARG A 116 -14.99 1.81 9.15
C ARG A 116 -14.73 2.86 10.22
N LEU A 117 -15.29 4.05 10.05
CA LEU A 117 -15.13 5.18 10.94
C LEU A 117 -16.50 5.67 11.41
N PHE A 118 -16.61 5.94 12.70
CA PHE A 118 -17.74 6.61 13.30
C PHE A 118 -17.26 7.92 13.90
N VAL A 119 -17.88 9.04 13.54
CA VAL A 119 -17.46 10.37 13.97
C VAL A 119 -18.61 11.04 14.71
N ALA A 120 -18.33 11.53 15.91
CA ALA A 120 -19.21 12.37 16.70
C ALA A 120 -18.55 13.75 16.90
N PRO A 121 -18.79 14.72 15.98
CA PRO A 121 -18.10 16.00 15.93
C PRO A 121 -18.57 17.01 16.99
N GLY A 122 -19.61 16.73 17.78
CA GLY A 122 -20.11 17.61 18.87
C GLY A 122 -20.60 19.01 18.46
N THR A 123 -20.38 19.45 17.22
CA THR A 123 -20.78 20.73 16.62
C THR A 123 -21.23 20.50 15.18
N GLU A 124 -21.90 21.50 14.59
CA GLU A 124 -22.29 21.44 13.18
C GLU A 124 -21.08 21.37 12.24
N LEU A 125 -21.30 20.72 11.10
CA LEU A 125 -20.28 20.44 10.10
C LEU A 125 -20.09 21.66 9.18
N SER A 126 -18.85 22.15 9.08
CA SER A 126 -18.51 23.23 8.15
C SER A 126 -18.66 22.80 6.68
N PRO A 127 -19.02 23.68 5.73
CA PRO A 127 -19.07 23.34 4.30
C PRO A 127 -17.73 22.85 3.70
N THR A 128 -16.57 23.26 4.26
CA THR A 128 -15.26 22.73 3.85
C THR A 128 -15.07 21.25 4.19
N PHE A 129 -15.76 20.75 5.22
CA PHE A 129 -15.76 19.33 5.58
C PHE A 129 -16.34 18.48 4.45
N SER A 130 -17.45 18.90 3.84
CA SER A 130 -18.16 18.12 2.80
C SER A 130 -17.26 17.73 1.63
N ARG A 131 -16.32 18.60 1.22
CA ARG A 131 -15.40 18.32 0.11
C ARG A 131 -14.33 17.28 0.46
N ARG A 132 -13.68 17.40 1.62
CA ARG A 132 -12.66 16.44 2.09
C ARG A 132 -13.30 15.08 2.38
N PHE A 133 -14.46 15.10 3.03
CA PHE A 133 -15.27 13.92 3.30
C PHE A 133 -15.65 13.17 2.02
N HIS A 134 -16.16 13.88 1.02
CA HIS A 134 -16.53 13.26 -0.26
C HIS A 134 -15.34 12.59 -0.95
N ARG A 135 -14.15 13.20 -0.89
CA ARG A 135 -12.92 12.59 -1.44
C ARG A 135 -12.55 11.29 -0.70
N LEU A 136 -12.66 11.28 0.63
CA LEU A 136 -12.35 10.09 1.45
C LEU A 136 -13.31 8.93 1.18
N THR A 137 -14.61 9.20 1.09
CA THR A 137 -15.61 8.14 0.90
C THR A 137 -15.61 7.61 -0.54
N SER A 138 -15.37 8.45 -1.54
CA SER A 138 -15.42 8.07 -2.95
C SER A 138 -14.21 7.25 -3.42
N HIS A 139 -13.00 7.58 -2.96
CA HIS A 139 -11.77 6.99 -3.52
C HIS A 139 -11.16 5.88 -2.67
N CYS A 140 -11.56 5.73 -1.40
CA CYS A 140 -10.83 4.86 -0.46
C CYS A 140 -11.60 3.61 0.00
N TYR A 141 -12.81 3.33 -0.52
CA TYR A 141 -13.68 2.24 -0.03
C TYR A 141 -13.82 2.27 1.50
N VAL A 142 -14.06 3.46 2.04
CA VAL A 142 -14.21 3.70 3.48
C VAL A 142 -15.65 4.07 3.78
N ARG A 143 -16.24 3.44 4.80
CA ARG A 143 -17.54 3.83 5.34
C ARG A 143 -17.32 4.74 6.55
N ILE A 144 -17.73 6.00 6.42
CA ILE A 144 -17.69 6.99 7.50
C ILE A 144 -19.13 7.35 7.86
N MET A 145 -19.49 7.17 9.13
CA MET A 145 -20.79 7.56 9.67
C MET A 145 -20.60 8.74 10.62
N VAL A 146 -21.40 9.79 10.47
CA VAL A 146 -21.32 11.00 11.29
C VAL A 146 -22.62 11.15 12.08
N THR A 147 -22.53 11.35 13.40
CA THR A 147 -23.69 11.59 14.26
C THR A 147 -23.71 13.03 14.76
N SER A 148 -24.86 13.70 14.68
CA SER A 148 -25.09 15.02 15.26
C SER A 148 -25.70 14.99 16.66
N ALA A 149 -25.88 13.80 17.25
CA ALA A 149 -26.50 13.67 18.56
C ALA A 149 -25.60 14.23 19.67
N PRO A 150 -26.15 14.99 20.64
CA PRO A 150 -25.40 15.45 21.81
C PRO A 150 -24.94 14.22 22.61
N LEU A 151 -23.63 14.11 22.85
CA LEU A 151 -23.00 12.98 23.55
C LEU A 151 -23.28 12.95 25.07
N CYS A 152 -24.21 13.76 25.55
CA CYS A 152 -24.37 14.06 26.97
C CYS A 152 -25.83 13.94 27.43
N GLU A 153 -26.46 12.78 27.21
CA GLU A 153 -27.57 12.34 28.06
C GLU A 153 -27.32 10.88 28.45
N PRO A 154 -26.90 10.59 29.70
CA PRO A 154 -27.02 9.24 30.21
C PRO A 154 -28.50 8.90 30.21
N SER A 155 -28.89 7.86 29.49
CA SER A 155 -30.24 7.29 29.53
C SER A 155 -30.60 7.02 30.98
N ARG A 156 -31.52 7.83 31.53
CA ARG A 156 -32.11 7.59 32.85
C ARG A 156 -32.82 6.23 32.78
N ALA A 157 -32.21 5.23 33.42
CA ALA A 157 -32.87 3.98 33.78
C ALA A 157 -33.76 4.20 35.01
#